data_AF-A0AB38TH79-F1
#
_entry.id   AF-A0AB38TH79-F1
#
_cell.length_a   1.000
_cell.length_b   1.000
_cell.length_c   1.000
_cell.angle_alpha   90.00
_cell.angle_beta   90.00
_cell.angle_gamma   90.00
#
_symmetry.space_group_name_H-M   'P 1'
#
loop_
_entity.id
_entity.type
_entity.pdbx_description
1 polymer ?
#
loop_
_entity_poly.entity_id
_entity_poly.type
_entity_poly.pdbx_seq_one_letter_code
_entity_poly.pdbx_strand_id
1 'polypeptide(L)'
;MAGERSPVTAKKGLLVRKWWFVPIVLMSMASTIGAQAAEKFPPFWRKAMTNDPSTNYFLKKYSAPLDDPAGTAVRNIMLARVVGAECQASRLNKAKIKAYRDRMIGPLTPEQLKTAAFEGGSALRSFNYQDLAHLCAGIDYQFGSKGVLIPGAVLAGKGEPKYPFDPRNPYFRLPEFTGD
;
A
#
# COMPACT_ATOMS: atom_id res chain seq x y z
N MET A 1 -36.99 -9.06 -56.42
CA MET A 1 -38.07 -9.51 -57.32
C MET A 1 -38.29 -11.00 -57.09
N ALA A 2 -39.56 -11.38 -57.03
CA ALA A 2 -40.07 -12.69 -56.61
C ALA A 2 -39.95 -13.78 -57.69
N GLY A 3 -40.25 -15.03 -57.29
CA GLY A 3 -40.50 -16.19 -58.15
C GLY A 3 -39.63 -17.39 -57.76
N GLU A 4 -39.95 -18.21 -56.75
CA GLU A 4 -41.11 -19.09 -56.57
C GLU A 4 -41.17 -20.26 -57.56
N ARG A 5 -40.79 -21.46 -57.08
CA ARG A 5 -41.30 -22.76 -57.53
C ARG A 5 -41.50 -23.66 -56.31
N SER A 6 -42.75 -23.96 -56.02
CA SER A 6 -43.25 -25.13 -55.28
C SER A 6 -43.94 -26.06 -56.31
N PRO A 7 -44.53 -27.23 -55.96
CA PRO A 7 -44.50 -28.06 -54.74
C PRO A 7 -44.13 -29.55 -55.09
N VAL A 8 -44.13 -30.55 -54.19
CA VAL A 8 -45.26 -31.47 -53.93
C VAL A 8 -44.86 -32.45 -52.81
N THR A 9 -45.55 -32.32 -51.67
CA THR A 9 -46.28 -33.40 -50.94
C THR A 9 -45.56 -34.72 -50.61
N ALA A 10 -45.41 -35.05 -49.31
CA ALA A 10 -46.41 -35.87 -48.62
C ALA A 10 -45.95 -36.40 -47.23
N LYS A 11 -46.87 -36.21 -46.26
CA LYS A 11 -47.30 -37.14 -45.19
C LYS A 11 -46.27 -37.60 -44.14
N LYS A 12 -46.40 -37.06 -42.93
CA LYS A 12 -47.13 -37.63 -41.75
C LYS A 12 -46.35 -38.74 -41.04
N GLY A 13 -45.97 -38.47 -39.81
CA GLY A 13 -45.44 -39.50 -38.90
C GLY A 13 -45.08 -38.93 -37.54
N LEU A 14 -46.09 -38.56 -36.77
CA LEU A 14 -46.00 -38.27 -35.34
C LEU A 14 -45.52 -39.55 -34.61
N LEU A 15 -44.39 -39.51 -33.91
CA LEU A 15 -44.15 -40.46 -32.82
C LEU A 15 -43.35 -39.81 -31.68
N VAL A 16 -44.07 -39.55 -30.61
CA VAL A 16 -43.56 -39.15 -29.29
C VAL A 16 -42.92 -40.38 -28.62
N ARG A 17 -41.66 -40.27 -28.18
CA ARG A 17 -41.01 -41.19 -27.23
C ARG A 17 -39.92 -40.40 -26.50
N LYS A 18 -40.23 -39.71 -25.41
CA LYS A 18 -40.35 -40.17 -24.02
C LYS A 18 -39.02 -40.70 -23.43
N TRP A 19 -38.33 -39.78 -22.73
CA TRP A 19 -37.41 -39.95 -21.59
C TRP A 19 -36.06 -40.59 -21.98
N TRP A 20 -34.89 -40.22 -21.46
CA TRP A 20 -34.49 -40.01 -20.06
C TRP A 20 -33.50 -38.84 -19.93
N PHE A 21 -33.78 -37.90 -19.01
CA PHE A 21 -32.79 -36.97 -18.48
C PHE A 21 -32.11 -37.66 -17.28
N VAL A 22 -30.79 -37.82 -17.33
CA VAL A 22 -29.98 -38.21 -16.17
C VAL A 22 -29.38 -36.92 -15.59
N PRO A 23 -29.77 -36.46 -14.39
CA PRO A 23 -29.05 -35.39 -13.73
C PRO A 23 -27.78 -35.97 -13.10
N ILE A 24 -26.62 -35.68 -13.69
CA ILE A 24 -25.34 -35.89 -13.03
C ILE A 24 -25.23 -34.80 -11.96
N VAL A 25 -25.52 -35.17 -10.71
CA VAL A 25 -25.19 -34.35 -9.54
C VAL A 25 -23.68 -34.44 -9.32
N LEU A 26 -22.93 -33.56 -9.98
CA LEU A 26 -21.53 -33.33 -9.64
C LEU A 26 -21.50 -32.56 -8.31
N MET A 27 -21.40 -33.32 -7.23
CA MET A 27 -21.13 -32.82 -5.89
C MET A 27 -19.68 -32.33 -5.88
N SER A 28 -19.44 -31.13 -6.41
CA SER A 28 -18.16 -30.43 -6.25
C SER A 28 -17.98 -30.13 -4.77
N MET A 29 -17.23 -30.99 -4.08
CA MET A 29 -16.63 -30.62 -2.80
C MET A 29 -15.66 -29.48 -3.09
N ALA A 30 -16.16 -28.25 -3.01
CA ALA A 30 -15.32 -27.09 -2.86
C ALA A 30 -14.66 -27.23 -1.48
N SER A 31 -13.51 -27.91 -1.44
CA SER A 31 -12.59 -27.84 -0.32
C SER A 31 -12.16 -26.39 -0.22
N THR A 32 -12.89 -25.59 0.56
CA THR A 32 -12.43 -24.29 1.03
C THR A 32 -11.30 -24.58 2.02
N ILE A 33 -10.13 -24.93 1.49
CA ILE A 33 -8.89 -24.72 2.20
C ILE A 33 -8.79 -23.21 2.27
N GLY A 34 -9.33 -22.64 3.34
CA GLY A 34 -9.09 -21.26 3.69
C GLY A 34 -7.58 -21.13 3.81
N ALA A 35 -6.95 -20.56 2.80
CA ALA A 35 -5.57 -20.11 2.89
C ALA A 35 -5.55 -19.11 4.04
N GLN A 36 -5.16 -19.59 5.22
CA GLN A 36 -4.98 -18.74 6.38
C GLN A 36 -3.79 -17.86 6.02
N ALA A 37 -4.08 -16.66 5.50
CA ALA A 37 -3.06 -15.69 5.14
C ALA A 37 -2.19 -15.51 6.38
N ALA A 38 -0.91 -15.90 6.27
CA ALA A 38 0.04 -15.75 7.36
C ALA A 38 -0.02 -14.29 7.84
N GLU A 39 -0.27 -14.09 9.14
CA GLU A 39 -0.39 -12.74 9.68
C GLU A 39 0.93 -12.00 9.46
N LYS A 40 0.87 -10.87 8.74
CA LYS A 40 2.08 -10.09 8.41
C LYS A 40 2.73 -9.41 9.61
N PHE A 41 2.04 -9.33 10.72
CA PHE A 41 2.51 -8.71 11.95
C PHE A 41 1.75 -9.31 13.13
N PRO A 42 2.32 -9.26 14.34
CA PRO A 42 1.67 -9.79 15.53
C PRO A 42 0.26 -9.20 15.76
N PRO A 43 -0.74 -10.02 16.14
CA PRO A 43 -2.14 -9.57 16.23
C PRO A 43 -2.35 -8.41 17.22
N PHE A 44 -1.53 -8.33 18.27
CA PHE A 44 -1.65 -7.28 19.28
C PHE A 44 -1.29 -5.88 18.75
N TRP A 45 -0.58 -5.76 17.63
CA TRP A 45 -0.29 -4.46 17.00
C TRP A 45 -1.52 -3.84 16.33
N ARG A 46 -2.44 -4.66 15.81
CA ARG A 46 -3.60 -4.21 15.02
C ARG A 46 -4.40 -3.09 15.67
N LYS A 47 -4.60 -3.18 16.99
CA LYS A 47 -5.38 -2.19 17.75
C LYS A 47 -4.76 -0.79 17.74
N ALA A 48 -3.43 -0.70 17.66
CA ALA A 48 -2.68 0.55 17.65
C ALA A 48 -2.17 0.94 16.24
N MET A 49 -2.40 0.09 15.23
CA MET A 49 -2.16 0.38 13.82
C MET A 49 -3.36 1.14 13.24
N THR A 50 -3.51 2.39 13.66
CA THR A 50 -4.59 3.28 13.24
C THR A 50 -4.04 4.49 12.48
N ASN A 51 -4.93 5.22 11.82
CA ASN A 51 -4.62 6.50 11.18
C ASN A 51 -4.74 7.70 12.13
N ASP A 52 -4.71 7.46 13.45
CA ASP A 52 -4.89 8.49 14.48
C ASP A 52 -3.66 8.55 15.41
N PRO A 53 -2.92 9.67 15.47
CA PRO A 53 -1.75 9.80 16.34
C PRO A 53 -2.06 9.72 17.84
N SER A 54 -3.33 9.85 18.25
CA SER A 54 -3.72 9.67 19.66
C SER A 54 -3.64 8.22 20.12
N THR A 55 -3.82 7.28 19.19
CA THR A 55 -3.81 5.82 19.44
C THR A 55 -2.63 5.10 18.79
N ASN A 56 -1.90 5.77 17.90
CA ASN A 56 -0.72 5.26 17.22
C ASN A 56 0.54 6.04 17.64
N TYR A 57 1.29 5.50 18.61
CA TYR A 57 2.52 6.12 19.14
C TYR A 57 3.54 6.43 18.04
N PHE A 58 3.76 5.51 17.09
CA PHE A 58 4.74 5.69 16.02
C PHE A 58 4.34 6.82 15.09
N LEU A 59 3.05 6.89 14.74
CA LEU A 59 2.51 7.99 13.95
C LEU A 59 2.74 9.34 14.64
N LYS A 60 2.47 9.43 15.94
CA LYS A 60 2.75 10.63 16.75
C LYS A 60 4.24 10.98 16.75
N LYS A 61 5.10 10.00 17.01
CA LYS A 61 6.57 10.15 17.07
C LYS A 61 7.11 10.74 15.76
N TYR A 62 6.80 10.13 14.62
CA TYR A 62 7.35 10.55 13.33
C TYR A 62 6.66 11.78 12.72
N SER A 63 5.52 12.19 13.29
CA SER A 63 4.84 13.44 12.89
C SER A 63 5.31 14.68 13.65
N ALA A 64 6.02 14.50 14.77
CA ALA A 64 6.58 15.63 15.50
C ALA A 64 7.71 16.30 14.69
N PRO A 65 7.84 17.63 14.70
CA PRO A 65 9.00 18.30 14.10
C PRO A 65 10.29 17.93 14.85
N LEU A 66 11.43 17.99 14.16
CA LEU A 66 12.75 18.02 14.77
C LEU A 66 13.15 19.46 15.09
N ASP A 67 14.24 19.64 15.82
CA ASP A 67 14.77 20.97 16.16
C ASP A 67 15.19 21.75 14.91
N ASP A 68 15.81 21.07 13.93
CA ASP A 68 16.13 21.65 12.62
C ASP A 68 14.97 21.43 11.61
N PRO A 69 14.41 22.50 11.02
CA PRO A 69 13.42 22.39 9.96
C PRO A 69 13.95 21.67 8.71
N ALA A 70 15.23 21.81 8.37
CA ALA A 70 15.81 21.14 7.21
C ALA A 70 15.96 19.63 7.45
N GLY A 71 16.45 19.23 8.63
CA GLY A 71 16.47 17.84 9.08
C GLY A 71 15.07 17.22 9.14
N THR A 72 14.06 17.99 9.59
CA THR A 72 12.64 17.58 9.52
C THR A 72 12.22 17.30 8.08
N ALA A 73 12.59 18.17 7.13
CA ALA A 73 12.26 17.98 5.72
C ALA A 73 12.93 16.74 5.12
N VAL A 74 14.22 16.51 5.40
CA VAL A 74 14.96 15.31 4.99
C VAL A 74 14.25 14.06 5.53
N ARG A 75 13.97 14.01 6.83
CA ARG A 75 13.30 12.87 7.48
C ARG A 75 11.95 12.59 6.82
N ASN A 76 11.13 13.63 6.59
CA ASN A 76 9.82 13.46 5.98
C ASN A 76 9.90 12.91 4.55
N ILE A 77 10.92 13.32 3.77
CA ILE A 77 11.18 12.76 2.43
C ILE A 77 11.60 11.29 2.52
N MET A 78 12.50 10.94 3.43
CA MET A 78 12.93 9.55 3.64
C MET A 78 11.76 8.65 4.05
N LEU A 79 10.93 9.10 4.99
CA LEU A 79 9.71 8.39 5.40
C LEU A 79 8.77 8.20 4.22
N ALA A 80 8.50 9.23 3.43
CA ALA A 80 7.63 9.12 2.26
C ALA A 80 8.16 8.09 1.24
N ARG A 81 9.47 8.10 0.97
CA ARG A 81 10.13 7.12 0.09
C ARG A 81 9.94 5.69 0.61
N VAL A 82 10.16 5.47 1.91
CA VAL A 82 10.02 4.15 2.53
C VAL A 82 8.57 3.68 2.55
N VAL A 83 7.62 4.46 3.04
CA VAL A 83 6.21 4.02 3.08
C VAL A 83 5.63 3.88 1.67
N GLY A 84 6.08 4.71 0.71
CA GLY A 84 5.70 4.60 -0.69
C GLY A 84 6.29 3.38 -1.39
N ALA A 85 7.41 2.86 -0.91
CA ALA A 85 8.08 1.67 -1.45
C ALA A 85 7.68 0.37 -0.73
N GLU A 86 7.39 0.42 0.56
CA GLU A 86 7.32 -0.79 1.41
C GLU A 86 5.92 -1.12 1.92
N CYS A 87 4.99 -0.17 1.83
CA CYS A 87 3.60 -0.45 2.12
C CYS A 87 2.89 -1.05 0.89
N GLN A 88 1.96 -1.97 1.13
CA GLN A 88 1.28 -2.70 0.09
C GLN A 88 0.38 -1.76 -0.71
N ALA A 89 0.54 -1.79 -2.04
CA ALA A 89 -0.21 -0.97 -3.00
C ALA A 89 -0.11 0.54 -2.80
N SER A 90 0.80 1.03 -1.94
CA SER A 90 1.13 2.45 -1.88
C SER A 90 2.01 2.84 -3.07
N ARG A 91 2.00 4.13 -3.42
CA ARG A 91 2.86 4.68 -4.48
C ARG A 91 3.32 6.08 -4.11
N LEU A 92 4.61 6.34 -4.32
CA LEU A 92 5.19 7.67 -4.17
C LEU A 92 4.76 8.60 -5.30
N ASN A 93 4.27 9.79 -4.95
CA ASN A 93 4.08 10.88 -5.90
C ASN A 93 5.39 11.68 -6.01
N LYS A 94 6.24 11.30 -6.97
CA LYS A 94 7.55 11.91 -7.19
C LYS A 94 7.47 13.43 -7.41
N ALA A 95 6.42 13.92 -8.06
CA ALA A 95 6.25 15.35 -8.31
C ALA A 95 6.01 16.13 -7.01
N LYS A 96 5.20 15.59 -6.09
CA LYS A 96 4.96 16.20 -4.77
C LYS A 96 6.21 16.18 -3.89
N ILE A 97 6.96 15.08 -3.91
CA ILE A 97 8.25 14.99 -3.21
C ILE A 97 9.25 16.00 -3.76
N LYS A 98 9.40 16.08 -5.09
CA LYS A 98 10.31 17.04 -5.72
C LYS A 98 9.94 18.47 -5.37
N ALA A 99 8.67 18.84 -5.49
CA ALA A 99 8.21 20.19 -5.13
C ALA A 99 8.46 20.53 -3.65
N TYR A 100 8.24 19.57 -2.74
CA TYR A 100 8.54 19.75 -1.33
C TYR A 100 10.04 19.91 -1.08
N ARG A 101 10.87 19.06 -1.69
CA ARG A 101 12.33 19.15 -1.60
C ARG A 101 12.84 20.50 -2.12
N ASP A 102 12.45 20.90 -3.32
CA ASP A 102 12.93 22.14 -3.94
C ASP A 102 12.58 23.37 -3.08
N ARG A 103 11.42 23.34 -2.40
CA ARG A 103 11.00 24.39 -1.47
C ARG A 103 11.77 24.38 -0.15
N MET A 104 11.92 23.22 0.48
CA MET A 104 12.42 23.10 1.86
C MET A 104 13.95 22.98 1.93
N ILE A 105 14.56 22.40 0.90
CA ILE A 105 15.96 21.98 0.87
C ILE A 105 16.72 22.64 -0.28
N GLY A 106 16.05 22.98 -1.39
CA GLY A 106 16.67 23.64 -2.54
C GLY A 106 17.50 24.90 -2.23
N PRO A 107 17.10 25.75 -1.26
CA PRO A 107 17.89 26.93 -0.89
C PRO A 107 19.12 26.66 0.00
N LEU A 108 19.33 25.43 0.47
CA LEU A 108 20.42 25.12 1.42
C LEU A 108 21.77 25.03 0.71
N THR A 109 22.84 25.44 1.41
CA THR A 109 24.21 25.14 0.97
C THR A 109 24.52 23.64 1.12
N PRO A 110 25.56 23.12 0.43
CA PRO A 110 25.98 21.73 0.60
C PRO A 110 26.27 21.33 2.06
N GLU A 111 26.86 22.24 2.85
CA GLU A 111 27.17 22.01 4.26
C GLU A 111 25.88 21.93 5.09
N GLN A 112 24.94 22.85 4.88
CA GLN A 112 23.64 22.83 5.54
C GLN A 112 22.86 21.56 5.18
N LEU A 113 22.91 21.14 3.91
CA LEU A 113 22.29 19.91 3.44
C LEU A 113 22.90 18.68 4.11
N LYS A 114 24.23 18.64 4.27
CA LYS A 114 24.92 17.55 4.96
C LYS A 114 24.50 17.45 6.43
N THR A 115 24.40 18.58 7.13
CA THR A 115 23.90 18.63 8.51
C THR A 115 22.46 18.15 8.60
N ALA A 116 21.58 18.67 7.75
CA ALA A 116 20.18 18.24 7.68
C ALA A 116 20.03 16.75 7.35
N ALA A 117 20.87 16.23 6.44
CA ALA A 117 20.89 14.81 6.10
C ALA A 117 21.29 13.94 7.29
N PHE A 118 22.32 14.37 8.03
CA PHE A 118 22.75 13.70 9.26
C PHE A 118 21.66 13.70 10.33
N GLU A 119 21.04 14.85 10.59
CA GLU A 119 19.98 14.98 11.60
C GLU A 119 18.72 14.20 11.22
N GLY A 120 18.27 14.34 9.98
CA GLY A 120 17.12 13.60 9.45
C GLY A 120 17.34 12.08 9.49
N GLY A 121 18.54 11.62 9.14
CA GLY A 121 18.94 10.22 9.25
C GLY A 121 19.03 9.74 10.70
N SER A 122 19.61 10.54 11.59
CA SER A 122 19.73 10.23 13.02
C SER A 122 18.37 10.09 13.71
N ALA A 123 17.38 10.91 13.32
CA ALA A 123 16.00 10.80 13.80
C ALA A 123 15.32 9.47 13.43
N LEU A 124 15.83 8.78 12.41
CA LEU A 124 15.36 7.46 11.99
C LEU A 124 16.29 6.33 12.46
N ARG A 125 17.26 6.63 13.32
CA ARG A 125 18.09 5.61 13.96
C ARG A 125 17.18 4.63 14.71
N SER A 126 17.36 3.34 14.45
CA SER A 126 16.53 2.24 14.98
C SER A 126 15.14 2.08 14.35
N PHE A 127 14.87 2.71 13.20
CA PHE A 127 13.65 2.41 12.43
C PHE A 127 13.59 0.91 12.09
N ASN A 128 12.48 0.29 12.43
CA ASN A 128 12.29 -1.16 12.32
C ASN A 128 10.94 -1.49 11.67
N TYR A 129 10.65 -2.78 11.55
CA TYR A 129 9.43 -3.25 10.91
C TYR A 129 8.15 -2.80 11.65
N GLN A 130 8.18 -2.66 12.97
CA GLN A 130 7.04 -2.15 13.74
C GLN A 130 6.77 -0.70 13.40
N ASP A 131 7.81 0.14 13.32
CA ASP A 131 7.66 1.53 12.85
C ASP A 131 6.97 1.53 11.48
N LEU A 132 7.50 0.76 10.52
CA LEU A 132 6.91 0.66 9.18
C LEU A 132 5.44 0.23 9.22
N ALA A 133 5.10 -0.82 9.96
CA ALA A 133 3.73 -1.34 10.02
C ALA A 133 2.75 -0.26 10.51
N HIS A 134 3.09 0.42 11.61
CA HIS A 134 2.27 1.49 12.15
C HIS A 134 2.21 2.72 11.23
N LEU A 135 3.29 3.05 10.54
CA LEU A 135 3.30 4.14 9.56
C LEU A 135 2.51 3.79 8.30
N CYS A 136 2.51 2.53 7.85
CA CYS A 136 1.67 2.07 6.75
C CYS A 136 0.18 2.28 7.09
N ALA A 137 -0.24 1.91 8.30
CA ALA A 137 -1.62 2.09 8.76
C ALA A 137 -2.02 3.58 8.88
N GLY A 138 -1.04 4.45 9.11
CA GLY A 138 -1.20 5.90 9.20
C GLY A 138 -0.79 6.68 7.95
N ILE A 139 -0.73 6.07 6.76
CA ILE A 139 -0.26 6.76 5.54
C ILE A 139 -1.11 7.99 5.22
N ASP A 140 -2.44 7.88 5.32
CA ASP A 140 -3.34 8.96 4.95
C ASP A 140 -3.15 10.20 5.83
N TYR A 141 -2.93 10.01 7.14
CA TYR A 141 -2.62 11.08 8.07
C TYR A 141 -1.29 11.76 7.76
N GLN A 142 -0.27 11.02 7.32
CA GLN A 142 1.06 11.59 7.05
C GLN A 142 1.17 12.24 5.66
N PHE A 143 0.66 11.55 4.64
CA PHE A 143 1.00 11.83 3.24
C PHE A 143 -0.20 11.80 2.29
N GLY A 144 -1.40 11.51 2.80
CA GLY A 144 -2.64 11.62 2.02
C GLY A 144 -2.87 13.06 1.53
N SER A 145 -3.98 13.33 0.85
CA SER A 145 -4.25 14.64 0.25
C SER A 145 -4.18 15.81 1.25
N LYS A 146 -4.43 15.55 2.54
CA LYS A 146 -4.32 16.49 3.67
C LYS A 146 -3.27 16.08 4.70
N GLY A 147 -2.30 15.26 4.29
CA GLY A 147 -1.32 14.67 5.20
C GLY A 147 -0.44 15.72 5.90
N VAL A 148 -0.12 15.49 7.17
CA VAL A 148 0.60 16.47 8.00
C VAL A 148 2.08 16.60 7.68
N LEU A 149 2.70 15.59 7.05
CA LEU A 149 4.13 15.60 6.73
C LEU A 149 4.38 16.21 5.36
N ILE A 150 3.82 15.60 4.31
CA ILE A 150 3.91 16.10 2.93
C ILE A 150 2.59 15.78 2.21
N PRO A 151 1.66 16.75 2.08
CA PRO A 151 0.35 16.52 1.49
C PRO A 151 0.42 15.93 0.06
N GLY A 152 -0.22 14.78 -0.12
CA GLY A 152 -0.33 14.06 -1.38
C GLY A 152 0.97 13.40 -1.86
N ALA A 153 1.98 13.30 -1.00
CA ALA A 153 3.26 12.68 -1.34
C ALA A 153 3.16 11.17 -1.56
N VAL A 154 2.19 10.50 -0.95
CA VAL A 154 2.01 9.05 -1.06
C VAL A 154 0.54 8.78 -1.30
N LEU A 155 0.26 8.04 -2.37
CA LEU A 155 -1.06 7.45 -2.58
C LEU A 155 -1.22 6.30 -1.59
N ALA A 156 -2.28 6.35 -0.79
CA ALA A 156 -2.56 5.32 0.20
C ALA A 156 -2.76 3.96 -0.46
N GLY A 157 -2.16 2.96 0.19
CA GLY A 157 -2.29 1.56 -0.17
C GLY A 157 -3.28 0.85 0.74
N LYS A 158 -2.96 -0.40 1.11
CA LYS A 158 -3.79 -1.22 2.01
C LYS A 158 -3.54 -0.97 3.51
N GLY A 159 -2.69 -0.02 3.87
CA GLY A 159 -2.38 0.26 5.27
C GLY A 159 -1.44 -0.75 5.94
N GLU A 160 -0.79 -1.62 5.18
CA GLU A 160 0.07 -2.71 5.70
C GLU A 160 1.39 -2.78 4.95
N PRO A 161 2.45 -3.35 5.54
CA PRO A 161 3.68 -3.69 4.81
C PRO A 161 3.46 -4.74 3.71
N LYS A 162 4.39 -4.78 2.74
CA LYS A 162 4.40 -5.75 1.64
C LYS A 162 4.77 -7.17 2.06
N TYR A 163 5.73 -7.31 2.95
CA TYR A 163 6.30 -8.58 3.42
C TYR A 163 5.95 -8.79 4.91
N PRO A 164 5.97 -10.04 5.41
CA PRO A 164 5.66 -10.33 6.80
C PRO A 164 6.79 -9.94 7.76
N PHE A 165 6.44 -9.79 9.04
CA PHE A 165 7.38 -9.56 10.13
C PHE A 165 8.32 -10.76 10.31
N ASP A 166 9.64 -10.49 10.30
CA ASP A 166 10.65 -11.47 10.71
C ASP A 166 11.20 -11.09 12.10
N PRO A 167 10.88 -11.87 13.16
CA PRO A 167 11.38 -11.59 14.51
C PRO A 167 12.90 -11.75 14.64
N ARG A 168 13.57 -12.45 13.71
CA ARG A 168 15.04 -12.63 13.72
C ARG A 168 15.77 -11.46 13.07
N ASN A 169 15.07 -10.69 12.24
CA ASN A 169 15.60 -9.51 11.57
C ASN A 169 14.58 -8.37 11.59
N PRO A 170 14.35 -7.75 12.75
CA PRO A 170 13.34 -6.69 12.88
C PRO A 170 13.78 -5.38 12.21
N TYR A 171 15.07 -5.21 11.95
CA TYR A 171 15.62 -3.95 11.44
C TYR A 171 15.25 -3.73 9.98
N PHE A 172 14.84 -2.50 9.68
CA PHE A 172 14.49 -2.11 8.33
C PHE A 172 15.53 -1.15 7.78
N ARG A 173 16.14 -1.50 6.64
CA ARG A 173 17.15 -0.64 6.01
C ARG A 173 16.46 0.52 5.32
N LEU A 174 16.71 1.72 5.85
CA LEU A 174 16.27 2.95 5.24
C LEU A 174 17.14 3.27 4.02
N PRO A 175 16.57 3.86 2.96
CA PRO A 175 17.34 4.41 1.87
C PRO A 175 18.20 5.56 2.39
N GLU A 176 19.43 5.64 1.89
CA GLU A 176 20.28 6.80 2.13
C GLU A 176 19.66 8.05 1.50
N PHE A 177 19.81 9.20 2.15
CA PHE A 177 19.41 10.47 1.56
C PHE A 177 20.50 10.95 0.60
N THR A 178 20.25 10.83 -0.70
CA THR A 178 21.21 11.17 -1.75
C THR A 178 21.10 12.61 -2.26
N GLY A 179 20.24 13.45 -1.69
CA GLY A 179 19.96 14.81 -2.20
C GLY A 179 19.08 14.86 -3.47
N ASP A 180 19.10 13.79 -4.27
CA ASP A 180 18.46 13.69 -5.59
C ASP A 180 17.04 13.13 -5.58
#